data_AF-A0A7C5VCQ1-F1
#
_entry.id   AF-A0A7C5VCQ1-F1
#
_cell.length_a   1.000
_cell.length_b   1.000
_cell.length_c   1.000
_cell.angle_alpha   90.00
_cell.angle_beta   90.00
_cell.angle_gamma   90.00
#
_symmetry.space_group_name_H-M   'P 1'
#
loop_
_entity.id
_entity.type
_entity.pdbx_description
1 polymer ?
#
loop_
_entity_poly.entity_id
_entity_poly.type
_entity_poly.pdbx_seq_one_letter_code
_entity_poly.pdbx_strand_id
1 'polypeptide(L)'
;MGHVWVRARIGDERGSSTTEVEALVETGATLTVVPRRLAEQLGLRVTGRTEVEASAGRIALDRTRIRIELEGREDVVPALISDVTDRALI
;
A
#
# COMPACT_ATOMS: atom_id res chain seq x y z
N MET A 1 7.28 11.83 19.31
CA MET A 1 8.11 10.75 18.73
C MET A 1 7.94 10.83 17.22
N GLY A 2 9.03 10.84 16.46
CA GLY A 2 9.02 11.12 15.02
C GLY A 2 8.41 9.98 14.20
N HIS A 3 8.08 10.28 12.94
CA HIS A 3 7.67 9.29 11.95
C HIS A 3 8.86 8.40 11.56
N VAL A 4 8.62 7.10 11.40
CA VAL A 4 9.61 6.14 10.89
C VAL A 4 9.36 5.91 9.41
N TRP A 5 10.37 6.13 8.59
CA TRP A 5 10.30 5.97 7.14
C TRP A 5 11.19 4.81 6.69
N VAL A 6 10.69 4.03 5.74
CA VAL A 6 11.43 2.91 5.15
C VAL A 6 11.42 3.02 3.64
N ARG A 7 12.52 2.60 3.01
CA ARG A 7 12.56 2.40 1.57
C ARG A 7 11.99 1.03 1.26
N ALA A 8 11.00 1.00 0.38
CA ALA A 8 10.37 -0.22 -0.10
C ALA A 8 10.36 -0.23 -1.62
N ARG A 9 10.47 -1.40 -2.23
CA ARG A 9 10.10 -1.59 -3.63
C ARG A 9 8.69 -2.16 -3.67
N ILE A 10 7.77 -1.46 -4.33
CA ILE A 10 6.39 -1.91 -4.49
C ILE A 10 6.15 -2.18 -5.97
N GLY A 11 5.48 -3.29 -6.27
CA GLY A 11 5.08 -3.64 -7.61
C GLY A 11 3.72 -4.30 -7.69
N ASP A 12 3.28 -4.54 -8.91
CA ASP A 12 2.14 -5.42 -9.15
C ASP A 12 2.41 -6.85 -8.65
N GLU A 13 1.35 -7.63 -8.46
CA GLU A 13 1.41 -9.01 -7.96
C GLU A 13 2.40 -9.91 -8.73
N ARG A 14 2.58 -9.67 -10.04
CA ARG A 14 3.49 -10.42 -10.92
C ARG A 14 4.90 -9.83 -10.97
N GLY A 15 5.14 -8.66 -10.39
CA GLY A 15 6.41 -7.95 -10.43
C GLY A 15 6.77 -7.40 -11.81
N SER A 16 5.80 -7.23 -12.72
CA SER A 16 6.04 -6.73 -14.08
C SER A 16 6.28 -5.21 -14.11
N SER A 17 5.66 -4.48 -13.18
CA SER A 17 5.87 -3.06 -12.91
C SER A 17 6.24 -2.90 -11.44
N THR A 18 7.35 -2.22 -11.17
CA THR A 18 7.85 -1.96 -9.82
C THR A 18 8.37 -0.52 -9.72
N THR A 19 8.33 0.05 -8.52
CA THR A 19 8.93 1.35 -8.22
C THR A 19 9.43 1.38 -6.78
N GLU A 20 10.51 2.10 -6.54
CA GLU A 20 10.97 2.39 -5.19
C GLU A 20 10.15 3.55 -4.59
N VAL A 21 9.76 3.40 -3.33
CA VAL A 21 9.02 4.40 -2.58
C VAL A 21 9.61 4.58 -1.20
N GLU A 22 9.44 5.79 -0.67
CA GLU A 22 9.60 6.05 0.75
C GLU A 22 8.21 5.91 1.40
N ALA A 23 8.08 4.92 2.27
CA ALA A 23 6.82 4.57 2.93
C ALA A 23 6.89 4.90 4.42
N LEU A 24 5.75 5.30 4.97
CA LEU A 24 5.59 5.54 6.40
C LEU A 24 5.27 4.21 7.08
N VAL A 25 6.02 3.88 8.13
CA VAL A 25 5.68 2.76 9.01
C VAL A 25 4.51 3.21 9.89
N GLU A 26 3.34 2.63 9.68
CA GLU A 26 2.09 3.02 10.36
C GLU A 26 1.55 1.82 11.15
N THR A 27 1.95 1.72 12.41
CA THR A 27 1.57 0.59 13.28
C THR A 27 0.07 0.57 13.62
N GLY A 28 -0.66 1.66 13.37
CA GLY A 28 -2.12 1.72 13.47
C GLY A 28 -2.84 1.12 12.26
N ALA A 29 -2.17 0.88 11.14
CA ALA A 29 -2.76 0.28 9.95
C ALA A 29 -2.66 -1.25 10.03
N THR A 30 -3.78 -1.94 9.86
CA THR A 30 -3.79 -3.42 9.81
C THR A 30 -3.31 -3.98 8.46
N LEU A 31 -3.45 -3.19 7.39
CA LEU A 31 -3.07 -3.57 6.03
C LEU A 31 -2.25 -2.45 5.40
N THR A 32 -1.31 -2.83 4.53
CA THR A 32 -0.57 -1.89 3.70
C THR A 32 -1.53 -1.05 2.87
N VAL A 33 -1.32 0.26 2.84
CA VAL A 33 -2.12 1.21 2.06
C VAL A 33 -1.27 1.81 0.95
N VAL A 34 -1.78 1.79 -0.26
CA VAL A 34 -1.14 2.32 -1.47
C VAL A 34 -1.95 3.52 -1.97
N PRO A 35 -1.31 4.67 -2.23
CA PRO A 35 -1.98 5.82 -2.86
C PRO A 35 -2.56 5.45 -4.24
N ARG A 36 -3.73 6.00 -4.57
CA ARG A 36 -4.38 5.79 -5.88
C ARG A 36 -3.44 6.02 -7.06
N ARG A 37 -2.69 7.12 -7.03
CA ARG A 37 -1.72 7.46 -8.10
C ARG A 37 -0.65 6.40 -8.29
N LEU A 38 -0.15 5.84 -7.19
CA LEU A 38 0.85 4.77 -7.24
C LEU A 38 0.22 3.47 -7.77
N ALA A 39 -1.01 3.17 -7.36
CA ALA A 39 -1.74 2.02 -7.86
C ALA A 39 -1.99 2.10 -9.38
N GLU A 40 -2.37 3.28 -9.88
CA GLU A 40 -2.55 3.54 -11.32
C GLU A 40 -1.24 3.44 -12.10
N GLN A 41 -0.16 4.05 -11.58
CA GLN A 41 1.18 3.97 -12.19
C GLN A 41 1.66 2.52 -12.34
N LEU A 42 1.43 1.69 -11.32
CA LEU A 42 1.82 0.29 -11.31
C LEU A 42 0.82 -0.64 -12.02
N GLY A 43 -0.33 -0.11 -12.48
CA GLY A 43 -1.38 -0.92 -13.09
C GLY A 43 -1.97 -1.96 -12.13
N LEU A 44 -2.07 -1.65 -10.84
CA LEU A 44 -2.57 -2.57 -9.83
C LEU A 44 -4.01 -2.98 -10.10
N ARG A 45 -4.27 -4.28 -10.01
CA ARG A 45 -5.62 -4.83 -10.20
C ARG A 45 -6.42 -4.72 -8.91
N VAL A 46 -7.62 -4.15 -9.01
CA VAL A 46 -8.61 -4.24 -7.93
C VAL A 46 -9.16 -5.66 -7.85
N THR A 47 -9.06 -6.27 -6.67
CA THR A 47 -9.51 -7.65 -6.39
C THR A 47 -10.81 -7.69 -5.59
N GLY A 48 -11.26 -6.54 -5.07
CA GLY A 48 -12.53 -6.41 -4.36
C GLY A 48 -12.64 -5.05 -3.66
N ARG A 49 -13.61 -4.93 -2.75
CA ARG A 49 -13.78 -3.77 -1.85
C ARG A 49 -13.95 -4.25 -0.42
N THR A 50 -13.54 -3.43 0.53
CA THR A 50 -13.76 -3.69 1.96
C THR A 50 -14.00 -2.39 2.71
N GLU A 51 -14.86 -2.45 3.72
CA GLU A 51 -14.99 -1.37 4.70
C GLU A 51 -13.87 -1.51 5.73
N VAL A 52 -13.25 -0.40 6.10
CA VAL A 52 -12.23 -0.33 7.17
C VAL A 52 -12.57 0.80 8.12
N GLU A 53 -12.12 0.67 9.37
CA GLU A 53 -12.16 1.75 10.34
C GLU A 53 -10.89 2.60 10.18
N ALA A 54 -11.07 3.88 9.90
CA ALA A 54 -10.02 4.89 9.82
C ALA A 54 -10.30 6.00 10.84
N SER A 55 -9.35 6.91 11.03
CA SER A 55 -9.49 8.03 11.97
C SER A 55 -10.68 8.94 11.66
N ALA A 56 -11.07 9.05 10.39
CA ALA A 56 -12.23 9.81 9.94
C ALA A 56 -13.56 9.03 10.00
N GLY A 57 -13.55 7.83 10.57
CA GLY A 57 -14.68 6.91 10.59
C GLY A 57 -14.53 5.76 9.60
N ARG A 58 -15.65 5.10 9.29
CA ARG A 58 -15.65 3.94 8.39
C ARG A 58 -15.65 4.38 6.93
N ILE A 59 -14.74 3.81 6.15
CA ILE A 59 -14.58 4.10 4.72
C ILE A 59 -14.46 2.80 3.92
N ALA A 60 -15.00 2.79 2.70
CA ALA A 60 -14.85 1.69 1.77
C ALA A 60 -13.65 1.93 0.86
N LEU A 61 -12.70 0.99 0.84
CA LEU A 61 -11.49 1.05 0.02
C LEU A 61 -11.43 -0.15 -0.94
N ASP A 62 -10.76 0.05 -2.07
CA ASP A 62 -10.48 -1.02 -3.02
C ASP A 62 -9.37 -1.93 -2.46
N ARG A 63 -9.57 -3.24 -2.55
CA ARG A 63 -8.57 -4.25 -2.22
C ARG A 63 -7.72 -4.56 -3.44
N THR A 64 -6.45 -4.84 -3.20
CA THR A 64 -5.51 -5.32 -4.21
C THR A 64 -4.48 -6.28 -3.59
N ARG A 65 -3.58 -6.80 -4.42
CA ARG A 65 -2.38 -7.51 -4.00
C ARG A 65 -1.17 -6.83 -4.63
N ILE A 66 -0.13 -6.64 -3.83
CA ILE A 66 1.12 -6.04 -4.26
C ILE A 66 2.26 -6.99 -3.93
N ARG A 67 3.31 -6.93 -4.74
CA ARG A 67 4.62 -7.45 -4.36
C ARG A 67 5.36 -6.33 -3.65
N ILE A 68 5.92 -6.63 -2.47
CA ILE A 68 6.68 -5.67 -1.68
C ILE A 68 8.03 -6.25 -1.27
N GLU A 69 9.09 -5.48 -1.46
CA GLU A 69 10.44 -5.80 -1.01
C GLU A 69 10.88 -4.79 0.07
N LEU A 70 11.25 -5.30 1.23
CA LEU A 70 11.75 -4.55 2.38
C LEU A 70 13.02 -5.22 2.89
N GLU A 71 14.11 -4.47 2.99
CA GLU A 71 15.40 -4.97 3.50
C GLU A 71 15.86 -6.29 2.85
N GLY A 72 15.64 -6.42 1.53
CA GLY A 72 16.00 -7.61 0.76
C GLY A 72 15.07 -8.82 0.94
N ARG A 73 13.95 -8.67 1.65
CA ARG A 73 12.90 -9.68 1.78
C ARG A 73 11.69 -9.29 0.96
N GLU A 74 11.23 -10.20 0.12
CA GLU A 74 10.11 -9.98 -0.78
C GLU A 74 8.94 -10.89 -0.44
N ASP A 75 7.72 -10.34 -0.49
CA ASP A 75 6.48 -11.10 -0.37
C ASP A 75 5.33 -10.48 -1.20
N VAL A 76 4.28 -11.26 -1.43
CA VAL A 76 3.01 -10.79 -2.01
C VAL A 76 1.98 -10.63 -0.90
N VAL A 77 1.63 -9.38 -0.60
CA VAL A 77 0.76 -9.04 0.53
C VAL A 77 -0.57 -8.44 0.06
N PRO A 78 -1.66 -8.59 0.84
CA PRO A 78 -2.87 -7.82 0.61
C PRO A 78 -2.60 -6.34 0.88
N ALA A 79 -3.17 -5.46 0.05
CA ALA A 79 -3.10 -4.02 0.24
C ALA A 79 -4.45 -3.34 -0.05
N LEU A 80 -4.60 -2.11 0.42
CA LEU A 80 -5.73 -1.23 0.15
C LEU A 80 -5.30 -0.08 -0.74
N ILE A 81 -6.14 0.33 -1.68
CA ILE A 81 -5.92 1.53 -2.49
C ILE A 81 -6.73 2.67 -1.88
N SER A 82 -6.05 3.78 -1.56
CA SER A 82 -6.65 4.95 -0.93
C SER A 82 -6.50 6.20 -1.78
N ASP A 83 -7.59 6.96 -1.87
CA ASP A 83 -7.64 8.28 -2.52
C ASP A 83 -7.26 9.43 -1.57
N VAL A 84 -7.04 9.13 -0.28
CA VAL A 84 -6.81 10.13 0.78
C VAL A 84 -5.33 10.33 1.09
N THR A 85 -4.51 9.28 1.00
CA THR A 85 -3.07 9.34 1.28
C THR A 85 -2.25 9.56 0.01
N ASP A 86 -1.19 10.35 0.11
CA ASP A 86 -0.17 10.54 -0.92
C ASP A 86 1.05 9.63 -0.73
N ARG A 87 1.15 8.93 0.40
CA ARG A 87 2.25 8.02 0.76
C ARG A 87 1.77 6.60 1.00
N ALA A 88 2.64 5.64 0.69
CA ALA A 88 2.44 4.26 1.08
C ALA A 88 2.56 4.13 2.61
N LEU A 89 1.65 3.37 3.20
CA LEU A 89 1.65 3.01 4.62
C LEU A 89 1.95 1.52 4.73
N ILE A 90 2.99 1.17 5.49
CA ILE A 90 3.43 -0.22 5.70
C ILE A 90 3.32 -0.57 7.18
#